data_AF-A0A6G0Z7X4-F1
#
_entry.id   AF-A0A6G0Z7X4-F1
#
_cell.length_a   1.000
_cell.length_b   1.000
_cell.length_c   1.000
_cell.angle_alpha   90.00
_cell.angle_beta   90.00
_cell.angle_gamma   90.00
#
_symmetry.space_group_name_H-M   'P 1'
#
loop_
_entity.id
_entity.type
_entity.pdbx_description
1 polymer ?
#
loop_
_entity_poly.entity_id
_entity_poly.type
_entity_poly.pdbx_seq_one_letter_code
_entity_poly.pdbx_strand_id
1 'polypeptide(L)'
;MDQAIAVNAKRGYAARIDFNPLAVKQFRLPDDAKFVVAQSLAVKNKAASNDFNTRVVECRLASQVIAKQLNLEWKQMTVLATLQKSLGNTLDQMIELVHQHLHVDRYSKSEVCEILSVSKDRLDELSLTANTTDVTEFFLHQRALHVFEEAKRMEEFCKLCENSGAASDLGKLMDDSHSSLRDLYQCSHPDLEELVALCKREGAYGCKLTGAGWGGCVVAMVSSDVTERFVRSVRDQYYANRETCGKHMDQLVFATSPSEGACCIHVKTTSISDGISDHL
;
A
#
# COMPACT_ATOMS: atom_id res chain seq x y z
N MET A 1 -8.34 -3.19 4.25
CA MET A 1 -7.44 -2.26 4.97
C MET A 1 -8.13 -0.91 5.15
N ASP A 2 -8.51 -0.26 4.07
CA ASP A 2 -9.12 1.08 4.04
C ASP A 2 -10.35 1.23 4.96
N GLN A 3 -11.26 0.27 4.92
CA GLN A 3 -12.46 0.27 5.78
C GLN A 3 -12.09 0.10 7.26
N ALA A 4 -11.11 -0.75 7.55
CA ALA A 4 -10.68 -1.03 8.92
C ALA A 4 -10.02 0.21 9.54
N ILE A 5 -9.14 0.92 8.79
CA ILE A 5 -8.54 2.16 9.30
C ILE A 5 -9.56 3.30 9.38
N ALA A 6 -10.49 3.41 8.42
CA ALA A 6 -11.53 4.44 8.45
C ALA A 6 -12.38 4.39 9.73
N VAL A 7 -12.61 3.19 10.27
CA VAL A 7 -13.38 3.00 11.52
C VAL A 7 -12.50 3.06 12.77
N ASN A 8 -11.31 2.46 12.73
CA ASN A 8 -10.50 2.23 13.94
C ASN A 8 -9.32 3.21 14.10
N ALA A 9 -9.18 4.21 13.22
CA ALA A 9 -8.14 5.23 13.36
C ALA A 9 -8.29 5.98 14.68
N LYS A 10 -7.15 6.34 15.27
CA LYS A 10 -7.05 7.07 16.52
C LYS A 10 -6.13 8.25 16.33
N ARG A 11 -6.55 9.44 16.75
CA ARG A 11 -5.74 10.66 16.59
C ARG A 11 -4.36 10.51 17.21
N GLY A 12 -3.32 10.83 16.44
CA GLY A 12 -1.92 10.75 16.86
C GLY A 12 -1.29 9.35 16.80
N TYR A 13 -2.02 8.32 16.36
CA TYR A 13 -1.51 6.95 16.24
C TYR A 13 -1.60 6.43 14.81
N ALA A 14 -0.52 5.81 14.33
CA ALA A 14 -0.61 4.88 13.22
C ALA A 14 -1.17 3.54 13.72
N ALA A 15 -1.68 2.70 12.82
CA ALA A 15 -2.24 1.40 13.20
C ALA A 15 -1.68 0.27 12.34
N ARG A 16 -1.28 -0.83 12.99
CA ARG A 16 -1.16 -2.15 12.36
C ARG A 16 -2.54 -2.78 12.32
N ILE A 17 -2.91 -3.31 11.15
CA ILE A 17 -4.18 -3.99 10.93
C ILE A 17 -3.88 -5.41 10.51
N ASP A 18 -4.21 -6.37 11.37
CA ASP A 18 -4.11 -7.79 11.08
C ASP A 18 -5.46 -8.30 10.54
N PHE A 19 -5.42 -9.34 9.72
CA PHE A 19 -6.60 -9.98 9.12
C PHE A 19 -6.67 -11.45 9.49
N ASN A 20 -7.89 -11.98 9.61
CA ASN A 20 -8.18 -13.39 9.91
C ASN A 20 -7.59 -13.90 11.25
N PRO A 21 -8.00 -13.32 12.41
CA PRO A 21 -9.11 -12.37 12.59
C PRO A 21 -8.71 -10.90 12.42
N LEU A 22 -9.71 -10.02 12.23
CA LEU A 22 -9.46 -8.58 12.20
C LEU A 22 -9.01 -8.09 13.58
N ALA A 23 -7.82 -7.51 13.65
CA ALA A 23 -7.31 -6.84 14.85
C ALA A 23 -6.60 -5.54 14.47
N VAL A 24 -6.68 -4.54 15.36
CA VAL A 24 -6.06 -3.23 15.15
C VAL A 24 -5.21 -2.89 16.36
N LYS A 25 -3.92 -2.68 16.16
CA LYS A 25 -2.97 -2.28 17.19
C LYS A 25 -2.40 -0.90 16.86
N GLN A 26 -2.42 0.00 17.84
CA GLN A 26 -2.04 1.40 17.68
C GLN A 26 -0.56 1.60 18.04
N PHE A 27 0.14 2.42 17.26
CA PHE A 27 1.56 2.74 17.40
C PHE A 27 1.73 4.26 17.35
N ARG A 28 2.42 4.82 18.34
CA ARG A 28 2.80 6.23 18.33
C ARG A 28 3.98 6.41 17.38
N LEU A 29 3.89 7.43 16.54
CA LEU A 29 4.98 7.83 15.65
C LEU A 29 5.94 8.78 16.39
N PRO A 30 7.21 8.91 15.96
CA PRO A 30 8.12 9.89 16.54
C PRO A 30 7.51 11.30 16.54
N ASP A 31 7.70 12.05 17.63
CA ASP A 31 7.05 13.35 17.81
C ASP A 31 7.52 14.40 16.78
N ASP A 32 8.75 14.26 16.29
CA ASP A 32 9.36 15.10 15.25
C ASP A 32 9.00 14.66 13.82
N ALA A 33 8.25 13.57 13.64
CA ALA A 33 7.84 13.08 12.33
C ALA A 33 6.49 13.66 11.90
N LYS A 34 6.47 14.29 10.73
CA LYS A 34 5.26 14.70 10.01
C LYS A 34 5.16 13.97 8.68
N PHE A 35 3.94 13.78 8.22
CA PHE A 35 3.68 13.20 6.90
C PHE A 35 3.22 14.30 5.95
N VAL A 36 3.73 14.28 4.73
CA VAL A 36 3.25 15.11 3.62
C VAL A 36 2.72 14.18 2.56
N VAL A 37 1.48 14.41 2.14
CA VAL A 37 0.88 13.72 1.00
C VAL A 37 1.01 14.64 -0.21
N ALA A 38 1.48 14.09 -1.32
CA ALA A 38 1.57 14.80 -2.59
C ALA A 38 1.02 13.93 -3.73
N GLN A 39 0.13 14.49 -4.55
CA GLN A 39 -0.53 13.80 -5.65
C GLN A 39 0.27 13.92 -6.95
N SER A 40 0.57 12.82 -7.63
CA SER A 40 1.42 12.84 -8.83
C SER A 40 0.79 13.45 -10.08
N LEU A 41 -0.52 13.73 -10.05
CA LEU A 41 -1.37 14.13 -11.19
C LEU A 41 -1.61 13.02 -12.23
N ALA A 42 -0.88 11.91 -12.18
CA ALA A 42 -1.18 10.75 -13.02
C ALA A 42 -2.54 10.16 -12.64
N VAL A 43 -3.50 10.29 -13.55
CA VAL A 43 -4.84 9.72 -13.41
C VAL A 43 -4.84 8.33 -14.02
N LYS A 44 -4.97 7.31 -13.19
CA LYS A 44 -5.33 5.97 -13.65
C LYS A 44 -6.71 5.60 -13.15
N ASN A 45 -7.59 5.27 -14.08
CA ASN A 45 -8.87 4.66 -13.75
C ASN A 45 -8.63 3.20 -13.36
N LYS A 46 -8.60 2.93 -12.05
CA LYS A 46 -8.37 1.60 -11.48
C LYS A 46 -9.38 0.55 -11.98
N ALA A 47 -10.59 0.97 -12.38
CA ALA A 47 -11.61 0.07 -12.92
C ALA A 47 -11.42 -0.25 -14.41
N ALA A 48 -10.58 0.51 -15.12
CA ALA A 48 -10.38 0.37 -16.57
C ALA A 48 -9.20 -0.53 -16.95
N SER A 49 -8.29 -0.85 -16.02
CA SER A 49 -7.12 -1.70 -16.26
C SER A 49 -7.19 -3.01 -15.48
N ASN A 50 -6.67 -4.10 -16.05
CA ASN A 50 -6.53 -5.38 -15.37
C ASN A 50 -5.34 -5.44 -14.39
N ASP A 51 -4.43 -4.46 -14.39
CA ASP A 51 -3.17 -4.47 -13.63
C ASP A 51 -3.31 -4.88 -12.16
N PHE A 52 -4.27 -4.30 -11.45
CA PHE A 52 -4.50 -4.62 -10.03
C PHE A 52 -4.89 -6.09 -9.84
N ASN A 53 -5.84 -6.59 -10.64
CA ASN A 53 -6.29 -7.96 -10.57
C ASN A 53 -5.21 -8.95 -11.04
N THR A 54 -4.40 -8.55 -12.02
CA THR A 54 -3.23 -9.32 -12.45
C THR A 54 -2.27 -9.54 -11.27
N ARG A 55 -1.98 -8.51 -10.46
CA ARG A 55 -1.12 -8.67 -9.26
C ARG A 55 -1.73 -9.62 -8.23
N VAL A 56 -3.04 -9.55 -8.01
CA VAL A 56 -3.76 -10.46 -7.10
C VAL A 56 -3.62 -11.91 -7.58
N VAL A 57 -3.83 -12.13 -8.87
CA VAL A 57 -3.67 -13.45 -9.51
C VAL A 57 -2.24 -13.95 -9.44
N GLU A 58 -1.24 -13.12 -9.73
CA GLU A 58 0.18 -13.51 -9.64
C GLU A 58 0.54 -13.97 -8.22
N CYS A 59 0.09 -13.25 -7.19
CA CYS A 59 0.31 -13.66 -5.79
C CYS A 59 -0.37 -15.00 -5.45
N ARG A 60 -1.60 -15.20 -5.95
CA ARG A 60 -2.35 -16.45 -5.77
C ARG A 60 -1.64 -17.61 -6.45
N LEU A 61 -1.25 -17.45 -7.71
CA LEU A 61 -0.55 -18.48 -8.47
C LEU A 61 0.81 -18.80 -7.83
N ALA A 62 1.54 -17.80 -7.35
CA ALA A 62 2.81 -18.03 -6.63
C ALA A 62 2.60 -18.92 -5.38
N SER A 63 1.58 -18.61 -4.58
CA SER A 63 1.19 -19.40 -3.41
C SER A 63 0.82 -20.85 -3.80
N GLN A 64 0.04 -21.03 -4.87
CA GLN A 64 -0.38 -22.34 -5.35
C GLN A 64 0.77 -23.17 -5.94
N VAL A 65 1.68 -22.54 -6.69
CA VAL A 65 2.86 -23.20 -7.27
C VAL A 65 3.78 -23.72 -6.18
N ILE A 66 4.12 -22.88 -5.19
CA ILE A 66 4.95 -23.32 -4.04
C ILE A 66 4.25 -24.46 -3.30
N ALA A 67 2.95 -24.32 -3.00
CA ALA A 67 2.18 -25.35 -2.32
C ALA A 67 2.17 -26.69 -3.07
N LYS A 68 2.00 -26.65 -4.40
CA LYS A 68 1.99 -27.84 -5.26
C LYS A 68 3.35 -28.53 -5.25
N GLN A 69 4.44 -27.78 -5.36
CA GLN A 69 5.80 -28.34 -5.33
C GLN A 69 6.15 -28.94 -3.95
N LEU A 70 5.57 -28.41 -2.88
CA LEU A 70 5.68 -28.96 -1.52
C LEU A 70 4.66 -30.08 -1.20
N ASN A 71 3.91 -30.57 -2.20
CA ASN A 71 2.88 -31.60 -2.05
C ASN A 71 1.76 -31.24 -1.05
N LEU A 72 1.41 -29.96 -0.95
CA LEU A 72 0.28 -29.47 -0.16
C LEU A 72 -1.01 -29.37 -1.02
N GLU A 73 -2.16 -29.23 -0.35
CA GLU A 73 -3.45 -28.93 -0.97
C GLU A 73 -3.49 -27.52 -1.57
N TRP A 74 -2.82 -27.34 -2.70
CA TRP A 74 -2.57 -26.04 -3.34
C TRP A 74 -3.85 -25.27 -3.69
N LYS A 75 -4.95 -25.97 -4.01
CA LYS A 75 -6.22 -25.33 -4.39
C LYS A 75 -6.79 -24.42 -3.30
N GLN A 76 -6.43 -24.68 -2.05
CA GLN A 76 -6.86 -23.87 -0.89
C GLN A 76 -5.91 -22.71 -0.60
N MET A 77 -4.73 -22.68 -1.22
CA MET A 77 -3.67 -21.68 -0.99
C MET A 77 -3.90 -20.43 -1.84
N THR A 78 -5.04 -19.77 -1.62
CA THR A 78 -5.50 -18.63 -2.44
C THR A 78 -4.80 -17.31 -2.13
N VAL A 79 -4.10 -17.22 -0.99
CA VAL A 79 -3.27 -16.08 -0.57
C VAL A 79 -1.99 -16.58 0.10
N LEU A 80 -0.90 -15.84 -0.07
CA LEU A 80 0.44 -16.19 0.44
C LEU A 80 0.48 -16.37 1.97
N ALA A 81 -0.33 -15.61 2.71
CA ALA A 81 -0.43 -15.74 4.17
C ALA A 81 -1.01 -17.11 4.60
N THR A 82 -1.91 -17.70 3.81
CA THR A 82 -2.46 -19.04 4.10
C THR A 82 -1.38 -20.10 3.93
N LEU A 83 -0.54 -19.98 2.90
CA LEU A 83 0.60 -20.86 2.70
C LEU A 83 1.59 -20.76 3.88
N GLN A 84 1.98 -19.53 4.26
CA GLN A 84 2.84 -19.31 5.43
C GLN A 84 2.28 -19.96 6.69
N LYS A 85 0.99 -19.73 6.98
CA LYS A 85 0.32 -20.27 8.16
C LYS A 85 0.27 -21.80 8.14
N SER A 86 0.03 -22.40 6.97
CA SER A 86 -0.03 -23.86 6.82
C SER A 86 1.32 -24.52 7.03
N LEU A 87 2.41 -23.83 6.68
CA LEU A 87 3.77 -24.30 6.89
C LEU A 87 4.30 -24.01 8.30
N GLY A 88 3.73 -23.02 9.00
CA GLY A 88 4.26 -22.55 10.29
C GLY A 88 5.58 -21.78 10.17
N ASN A 89 5.88 -21.24 8.98
CA ASN A 89 7.16 -20.61 8.67
C ASN A 89 7.22 -19.14 9.08
N THR A 90 8.41 -18.68 9.44
CA THR A 90 8.72 -17.24 9.57
C THR A 90 8.73 -16.56 8.20
N LEU A 91 8.69 -15.22 8.19
CA LEU A 91 8.78 -14.46 6.94
C LEU A 91 10.12 -14.70 6.21
N ASP A 92 11.22 -14.85 6.94
CA ASP A 92 12.53 -15.18 6.36
C ASP A 92 12.52 -16.55 5.67
N GLN A 93 11.95 -17.56 6.31
CA GLN A 93 11.78 -18.89 5.71
C GLN A 93 10.87 -18.84 4.48
N MET A 94 9.84 -17.99 4.48
CA MET A 94 9.00 -17.80 3.30
C MET A 94 9.75 -17.12 2.15
N ILE A 95 10.61 -16.14 2.43
CA ILE A 95 11.48 -15.51 1.43
C ILE A 95 12.43 -16.55 0.83
N GLU A 96 13.06 -17.38 1.66
CA GLU A 96 13.90 -18.49 1.18
C GLU A 96 13.13 -19.47 0.29
N LEU A 97 11.90 -19.83 0.68
CA LEU A 97 11.04 -20.70 -0.14
C LEU A 97 10.71 -20.09 -1.50
N VAL A 98 10.48 -18.77 -1.57
CA VAL A 98 10.26 -18.08 -2.85
C VAL A 98 11.48 -18.28 -3.77
N HIS A 99 12.69 -18.09 -3.26
CA HIS A 99 13.91 -18.29 -4.05
C HIS A 99 14.14 -19.76 -4.47
N GLN A 100 13.71 -20.71 -3.65
CA GLN A 100 13.89 -22.14 -3.93
C GLN A 100 12.88 -22.70 -4.95
N HIS A 101 11.65 -22.19 -4.94
CA HIS A 101 10.52 -22.81 -5.65
C HIS A 101 10.00 -22.00 -6.85
N LEU A 102 10.33 -20.71 -6.91
CA LEU A 102 9.93 -19.84 -8.01
C LEU A 102 11.16 -19.32 -8.75
N HIS A 103 11.24 -19.57 -10.06
CA HIS A 103 12.28 -18.96 -10.89
C HIS A 103 11.96 -17.49 -11.18
N VAL A 104 13.00 -16.72 -11.50
CA VAL A 104 12.89 -15.27 -11.69
C VAL A 104 12.21 -14.91 -13.02
N ASP A 105 12.34 -15.75 -14.04
CA ASP A 105 11.71 -15.46 -15.34
C ASP A 105 10.18 -15.53 -15.28
N ARG A 106 9.54 -14.97 -16.30
CA ARG A 106 8.08 -14.98 -16.40
C ARG A 106 7.59 -16.41 -16.59
N TYR A 107 6.55 -16.76 -15.85
CA TYR A 107 5.83 -18.01 -16.02
C TYR A 107 4.83 -17.88 -17.15
N SER A 108 4.86 -18.79 -18.11
CA SER A 108 3.79 -18.86 -19.11
C SER A 108 2.53 -19.50 -18.50
N LYS A 109 1.34 -19.14 -19.00
CA LYS A 109 0.09 -19.80 -18.58
C LYS A 109 0.12 -21.32 -18.78
N SER A 110 0.75 -21.79 -19.86
CA SER A 110 0.93 -23.22 -20.13
C SER A 110 1.81 -23.90 -19.08
N GLU A 111 2.92 -23.27 -18.72
CA GLU A 111 3.81 -23.77 -17.67
C GLU A 111 3.10 -23.85 -16.30
N VAL A 112 2.33 -22.83 -15.92
CA VAL A 112 1.54 -22.87 -14.69
C VAL A 112 0.53 -24.03 -14.72
N CYS A 113 -0.11 -24.27 -15.88
CA CYS A 113 -1.01 -25.41 -16.07
C CYS A 113 -0.28 -26.75 -15.87
N GLU A 114 0.92 -26.88 -16.43
CA GLU A 114 1.76 -28.08 -16.30
C GLU A 114 2.14 -28.33 -14.83
N ILE A 115 2.66 -27.32 -14.13
CA ILE A 115 3.04 -27.41 -12.72
C ILE A 115 1.84 -27.82 -11.86
N LEU A 116 0.70 -27.14 -12.02
CA LEU A 116 -0.50 -27.41 -11.21
C LEU A 116 -1.24 -28.69 -11.66
N SER A 117 -0.89 -29.23 -12.83
CA SER A 117 -1.50 -30.39 -13.47
C SER A 117 -2.99 -30.18 -13.77
N VAL A 118 -3.32 -29.06 -14.41
CA VAL A 118 -4.69 -28.67 -14.78
C VAL A 118 -4.76 -28.21 -16.24
N SER A 119 -5.96 -28.24 -16.85
CA SER A 119 -6.19 -27.61 -18.15
C SER A 119 -6.25 -26.08 -18.01
N LYS A 120 -6.13 -25.36 -19.13
CA LYS A 120 -6.26 -23.89 -19.17
C LYS A 120 -7.63 -23.43 -18.65
N ASP A 121 -8.72 -24.03 -19.13
CA ASP A 121 -10.07 -23.70 -18.68
C ASP A 121 -10.21 -23.92 -17.17
N ARG A 122 -9.60 -24.99 -16.65
CA ARG A 122 -9.66 -25.29 -15.23
C ARG A 122 -8.80 -24.35 -14.39
N LEU A 123 -7.67 -23.87 -14.92
CA LEU A 123 -6.88 -22.83 -14.27
C LEU A 123 -7.68 -21.53 -14.16
N ASP A 124 -8.39 -21.16 -15.23
CA ASP A 124 -9.18 -19.94 -15.33
C ASP A 124 -10.30 -19.92 -14.29
N GLU A 125 -11.02 -21.04 -14.16
CA GLU A 125 -12.08 -21.22 -13.17
C GLU A 125 -11.56 -21.19 -11.72
N LEU A 126 -10.40 -21.77 -11.45
CA LEU A 126 -9.91 -21.96 -10.09
C LEU A 126 -9.12 -20.77 -9.55
N SER A 127 -8.39 -20.07 -10.41
CA SER A 127 -7.28 -19.23 -9.97
C SER A 127 -7.24 -17.85 -10.62
N LEU A 128 -7.94 -17.64 -11.74
CA LEU A 128 -8.01 -16.33 -12.39
C LEU A 128 -9.31 -15.59 -12.03
N THR A 129 -9.37 -14.31 -12.35
CA THR A 129 -10.61 -13.51 -12.35
C THR A 129 -11.06 -13.25 -13.79
N ALA A 130 -12.35 -12.93 -13.97
CA ALA A 130 -12.96 -12.72 -15.29
C ALA A 130 -12.18 -11.74 -16.21
N ASN A 131 -11.51 -10.73 -15.65
CA ASN A 131 -10.71 -9.76 -16.41
C ASN A 131 -9.20 -10.07 -16.48
N THR A 132 -8.80 -11.30 -16.13
CA THR A 132 -7.40 -11.75 -16.16
C THR A 132 -7.22 -13.06 -16.93
N THR A 133 -8.29 -13.62 -17.51
CA THR A 133 -8.24 -14.86 -18.30
C THR A 133 -7.34 -14.74 -19.53
N ASP A 134 -7.26 -13.54 -20.12
CA ASP A 134 -6.43 -13.25 -21.28
C ASP A 134 -4.95 -13.02 -20.94
N VAL A 135 -4.58 -13.01 -19.66
CA VAL A 135 -3.18 -12.87 -19.24
C VAL A 135 -2.44 -14.17 -19.52
N THR A 136 -1.33 -14.07 -20.26
CA THR A 136 -0.55 -15.22 -20.75
C THR A 136 0.76 -15.43 -20.01
N GLU A 137 1.24 -14.43 -19.27
CA GLU A 137 2.52 -14.44 -18.55
C GLU A 137 2.35 -13.89 -17.12
N PHE A 138 3.10 -14.43 -16.16
CA PHE A 138 2.99 -14.09 -14.74
C PHE A 138 4.37 -13.93 -14.06
N PHE A 139 4.52 -12.89 -13.24
CA PHE A 139 5.74 -12.64 -12.44
C PHE A 139 5.61 -13.22 -11.02
N LEU A 140 5.61 -14.55 -10.89
CA LEU A 140 5.31 -15.21 -9.62
C LEU A 140 6.36 -14.91 -8.53
N HIS A 141 7.64 -15.04 -8.88
CA HIS A 141 8.76 -14.83 -7.94
C HIS A 141 8.75 -13.42 -7.34
N GLN A 142 8.70 -12.39 -8.19
CA GLN A 142 8.77 -11.00 -7.78
C GLN A 142 7.57 -10.60 -6.93
N ARG A 143 6.36 -11.07 -7.27
CA ARG A 143 5.16 -10.74 -6.50
C ARG A 143 5.20 -11.38 -5.11
N ALA A 144 5.58 -12.66 -5.01
CA ALA A 144 5.68 -13.32 -3.72
C ALA A 144 6.79 -12.73 -2.85
N LEU A 145 7.95 -12.45 -3.44
CA LEU A 145 9.07 -11.83 -2.76
C LEU A 145 8.67 -10.45 -2.18
N HIS A 146 8.06 -9.59 -3.01
CA HIS A 146 7.54 -8.31 -2.57
C HIS A 146 6.62 -8.45 -1.36
N VAL A 147 5.65 -9.36 -1.41
CA VAL A 147 4.64 -9.52 -0.34
C VAL A 147 5.27 -9.93 0.98
N PHE A 148 6.17 -10.92 0.99
CA PHE A 148 6.80 -11.37 2.23
C PHE A 148 7.79 -10.35 2.78
N GLU A 149 8.58 -9.70 1.93
CA GLU A 149 9.49 -8.62 2.35
C GLU A 149 8.72 -7.40 2.87
N GLU A 150 7.60 -7.03 2.26
CA GLU A 150 6.77 -5.90 2.71
C GLU A 150 6.10 -6.21 4.06
N ALA A 151 5.65 -7.45 4.26
CA ALA A 151 5.16 -7.90 5.57
C ALA A 151 6.27 -7.81 6.63
N LYS A 152 7.51 -8.18 6.28
CA LYS A 152 8.67 -8.09 7.19
C LYS A 152 9.00 -6.63 7.52
N ARG A 153 9.04 -5.75 6.52
CA ARG A 153 9.24 -4.30 6.71
C ARG A 153 8.16 -3.70 7.62
N MET A 154 6.91 -4.16 7.51
CA MET A 154 5.83 -3.72 8.40
C MET A 154 6.08 -4.15 9.86
N GLU A 155 6.54 -5.38 10.11
CA GLU A 155 6.91 -5.83 11.45
C GLU A 155 8.09 -5.04 12.02
N GLU A 156 9.10 -4.74 11.21
CA GLU A 156 10.24 -3.89 11.58
C GLU A 156 9.80 -2.45 11.89
N PHE A 157 8.92 -1.88 11.08
CA PHE A 157 8.36 -0.55 11.32
C PHE A 157 7.61 -0.48 12.65
N CYS A 158 6.80 -1.51 12.96
CA CYS A 158 6.11 -1.62 14.25
C CYS A 158 7.08 -1.71 15.42
N LYS A 159 8.12 -2.54 15.31
CA LYS A 159 9.17 -2.69 16.34
C LYS A 159 9.92 -1.39 16.57
N LEU A 160 10.25 -0.65 15.51
CA LEU A 160 10.89 0.66 15.65
C LEU A 160 9.98 1.65 16.37
N CYS A 161 8.69 1.72 16.03
CA CYS A 161 7.74 2.57 16.74
C CYS A 161 7.61 2.20 18.24
N GLU A 162 7.57 0.91 18.58
CA GLU A 162 7.51 0.45 19.98
C GLU A 162 8.76 0.84 20.78
N ASN A 163 9.92 0.80 20.14
CA ASN A 163 11.21 1.09 20.77
C ASN A 163 11.63 2.56 20.65
N SER A 164 10.72 3.45 20.25
CA SER A 164 11.02 4.88 20.02
C SER A 164 12.20 5.09 19.04
N GLY A 165 12.25 4.28 17.98
CA GLY A 165 13.25 4.36 16.93
C GLY A 165 13.23 5.71 16.20
N ALA A 166 14.37 6.07 15.61
CA ALA A 166 14.51 7.37 14.96
C ALA A 166 13.64 7.47 13.70
N ALA A 167 13.14 8.68 13.41
CA ALA A 167 12.37 8.93 12.20
C ALA A 167 13.16 8.59 10.91
N SER A 168 14.49 8.72 10.92
CA SER A 168 15.34 8.30 9.81
C SER A 168 15.29 6.79 9.53
N ASP A 169 15.19 5.95 10.56
CA ASP A 169 15.16 4.49 10.40
C ASP A 169 13.81 4.04 9.83
N LEU A 170 12.72 4.62 10.33
CA LEU A 170 11.38 4.45 9.74
C LEU A 170 11.35 4.94 8.29
N GLY A 171 12.05 6.04 7.98
CA GLY A 171 12.16 6.60 6.64
C GLY A 171 12.88 5.66 5.68
N LYS A 172 13.94 5.00 6.13
CA LYS A 172 14.63 3.97 5.35
C LYS A 172 13.70 2.83 4.97
N LEU A 173 12.86 2.34 5.89
CA LEU A 173 11.87 1.31 5.59
C LEU A 173 10.83 1.76 4.55
N MET A 174 10.47 3.04 4.54
CA MET A 174 9.58 3.60 3.51
C MET A 174 10.25 3.61 2.13
N ASP A 175 11.53 3.99 2.05
CA ASP A 175 12.29 4.00 0.79
C ASP A 175 12.52 2.58 0.26
N ASP A 176 12.83 1.63 1.15
CA ASP A 176 13.00 0.21 0.80
C ASP A 176 11.66 -0.38 0.30
N SER A 177 10.54 0.00 0.94
CA SER A 177 9.19 -0.33 0.48
C SER A 177 8.89 0.26 -0.89
N HIS A 178 9.25 1.53 -1.14
CA HIS A 178 9.05 2.15 -2.45
C HIS A 178 9.83 1.44 -3.55
N SER A 179 11.09 1.11 -3.29
CA SER A 179 11.95 0.38 -4.24
C SER A 179 11.35 -0.99 -4.57
N SER A 180 10.85 -1.70 -3.56
CA SER A 180 10.14 -2.97 -3.76
C SER A 180 8.85 -2.81 -4.58
N LEU A 181 8.05 -1.75 -4.34
CA LEU A 181 6.85 -1.45 -5.11
C LEU A 181 7.14 -1.11 -6.58
N ARG A 182 8.26 -0.43 -6.84
CA ARG A 182 8.72 -0.09 -8.20
C ARG A 182 9.26 -1.30 -8.94
N ASP A 183 10.18 -2.04 -8.31
CA ASP A 183 11.00 -3.03 -9.01
C ASP A 183 10.38 -4.43 -8.95
N LEU A 184 9.92 -4.85 -7.77
CA LEU A 184 9.35 -6.18 -7.55
C LEU A 184 7.84 -6.22 -7.79
N TYR A 185 7.09 -5.22 -7.33
CA TYR A 185 5.63 -5.18 -7.54
C TYR A 185 5.24 -4.46 -8.83
N GLN A 186 6.14 -3.69 -9.44
CA GLN A 186 5.93 -3.01 -10.73
C GLN A 186 4.60 -2.25 -10.77
N CYS A 187 4.35 -1.46 -9.72
CA CYS A 187 3.15 -0.64 -9.56
C CYS A 187 3.47 0.84 -9.38
N SER A 188 4.66 1.31 -9.78
CA SER A 188 4.97 2.74 -9.78
C SER A 188 4.55 3.43 -11.10
N HIS A 189 4.91 4.69 -11.25
CA HIS A 189 4.63 5.52 -12.43
C HIS A 189 5.73 6.59 -12.57
N PRO A 190 6.12 7.01 -13.78
CA PRO A 190 7.13 8.07 -13.96
C PRO A 190 6.88 9.34 -13.12
N ASP A 191 5.64 9.83 -13.09
CA ASP A 191 5.23 10.96 -12.25
C ASP A 191 5.36 10.69 -10.73
N LEU A 192 5.16 9.43 -10.28
CA LEU A 192 5.44 9.07 -8.89
C LEU A 192 6.94 9.10 -8.61
N GLU A 193 7.75 8.55 -9.51
CA GLU A 193 9.22 8.51 -9.35
C GLU A 193 9.83 9.90 -9.30
N GLU A 194 9.38 10.82 -10.17
CA GLU A 194 9.82 12.22 -10.14
C GLU A 194 9.46 12.89 -8.82
N LEU A 195 8.24 12.66 -8.32
CA LEU A 195 7.77 13.23 -7.08
C LEU A 195 8.50 12.65 -5.85
N VAL A 196 8.75 11.34 -5.84
CA VAL A 196 9.58 10.70 -4.79
C VAL A 196 10.99 11.26 -4.81
N ALA A 197 11.62 11.37 -5.97
CA ALA A 197 12.97 11.92 -6.11
C ALA A 197 13.03 13.38 -5.61
N LEU A 198 12.02 14.19 -5.92
CA LEU A 198 11.90 15.54 -5.39
C LEU A 198 11.76 15.54 -3.86
N CYS A 199 10.86 14.74 -3.30
CA CYS A 199 10.70 14.62 -1.85
C CYS A 199 12.01 14.25 -1.15
N LYS A 200 12.80 13.34 -1.73
CA LYS A 200 14.11 12.97 -1.18
C LYS A 200 15.11 14.14 -1.23
N ARG A 201 15.17 14.89 -2.35
CA ARG A 201 16.03 16.08 -2.46
C ARG A 201 15.67 17.17 -1.45
N GLU A 202 14.38 17.33 -1.15
CA GLU A 202 13.88 18.30 -0.18
C GLU A 202 14.03 17.85 1.29
N GLY A 203 14.64 16.69 1.54
CA GLY A 203 15.01 16.24 2.88
C GLY A 203 13.98 15.35 3.57
N ALA A 204 13.14 14.62 2.82
CA ALA A 204 12.29 13.58 3.40
C ALA A 204 13.15 12.44 3.99
N TYR A 205 12.86 12.07 5.24
CA TYR A 205 13.41 10.87 5.88
C TYR A 205 13.15 9.63 5.02
N GLY A 206 11.92 9.51 4.50
CA GLY A 206 11.54 8.50 3.52
C GLY A 206 10.34 8.92 2.70
N CYS A 207 10.19 8.39 1.49
CA CYS A 207 9.06 8.69 0.62
C CYS A 207 8.67 7.47 -0.22
N LYS A 208 7.37 7.16 -0.27
CA LYS A 208 6.84 6.06 -1.07
C LYS A 208 5.50 6.40 -1.70
N LEU A 209 5.18 5.72 -2.79
CA LEU A 209 3.79 5.70 -3.29
C LEU A 209 2.84 5.12 -2.23
N THR A 210 1.58 5.58 -2.24
CA THR A 210 0.53 5.08 -1.34
C THR A 210 -0.75 4.75 -2.11
N GLY A 211 -1.48 3.76 -1.61
CA GLY A 211 -2.58 3.12 -2.33
C GLY A 211 -2.08 2.12 -3.38
N ALA A 212 -2.87 1.93 -4.43
CA ALA A 212 -2.62 0.87 -5.42
C ALA A 212 -1.42 1.14 -6.35
N GLY A 213 -0.98 2.39 -6.49
CA GLY A 213 0.07 2.79 -7.44
C GLY A 213 -0.43 3.02 -8.87
N TRP A 214 0.51 2.97 -9.83
CA TRP A 214 0.38 3.37 -11.24
C TRP A 214 -0.12 4.81 -11.41
N GLY A 215 0.26 5.68 -10.47
CA GLY A 215 -0.24 7.03 -10.30
C GLY A 215 -0.78 7.21 -8.88
N GLY A 216 -1.55 8.27 -8.66
CA GLY A 216 -2.03 8.60 -7.31
C GLY A 216 -0.96 9.32 -6.47
N CYS A 217 -0.97 9.09 -5.17
CA CYS A 217 -0.19 9.89 -4.23
C CYS A 217 1.13 9.23 -3.84
N VAL A 218 2.06 10.06 -3.40
CA VAL A 218 3.14 9.67 -2.50
C VAL A 218 2.83 10.12 -1.07
N VAL A 219 3.45 9.44 -0.12
CA VAL A 219 3.53 9.85 1.28
C VAL A 219 5.00 9.99 1.66
N ALA A 220 5.39 11.20 2.02
CA ALA A 220 6.73 11.54 2.49
C ALA A 220 6.71 11.76 4.01
N MET A 221 7.70 11.23 4.71
CA MET A 221 7.92 11.53 6.12
C MET A 221 9.05 12.55 6.24
N VAL A 222 8.79 13.64 6.96
CA VAL A 222 9.67 14.82 7.07
C VAL A 222 9.76 15.25 8.53
N SER A 223 10.80 16.02 8.87
CA SER A 223 10.88 16.68 10.18
C SER A 223 9.77 17.73 10.33
N SER A 224 9.20 17.82 11.54
CA SER A 224 8.24 18.86 11.92
C SER A 224 8.75 20.27 11.60
N ASP A 225 10.04 20.51 11.80
CA ASP A 225 10.64 21.84 11.72
C ASP A 225 10.76 22.37 10.29
N VAL A 226 10.73 21.45 9.30
CA VAL A 226 10.88 21.80 7.88
C VAL A 226 9.61 21.57 7.07
N THR A 227 8.53 21.09 7.69
CA THR A 227 7.31 20.64 6.99
C THR A 227 6.72 21.72 6.09
N GLU A 228 6.59 22.97 6.57
CA GLU A 228 6.02 24.07 5.76
C GLU A 228 6.92 24.48 4.59
N ARG A 229 8.24 24.47 4.79
CA ARG A 229 9.22 24.72 3.72
C ARG A 229 9.15 23.60 2.68
N PHE A 230 9.07 22.36 3.13
CA PHE A 230 8.98 21.18 2.27
C PHE A 230 7.73 21.23 1.37
N VAL A 231 6.55 21.50 1.95
CA VAL A 231 5.29 21.62 1.18
C VAL A 231 5.38 22.72 0.12
N ARG A 232 5.94 23.89 0.46
CA ARG A 232 6.16 24.98 -0.50
C ARG A 232 7.12 24.57 -1.61
N SER A 233 8.23 23.91 -1.27
CA SER A 233 9.21 23.49 -2.25
C SER A 233 8.65 22.46 -3.24
N VAL A 234 7.90 21.47 -2.75
CA VAL A 234 7.22 20.49 -3.60
C VAL A 234 6.17 21.17 -4.49
N ARG A 235 5.40 22.11 -3.94
CA ARG A 235 4.46 22.94 -4.70
C ARG A 235 5.15 23.64 -5.88
N ASP A 236 6.21 24.38 -5.59
CA ASP A 236 6.86 25.26 -6.55
C ASP A 236 7.68 24.48 -7.59
N GLN A 237 8.26 23.34 -7.23
CA GLN A 237 9.09 22.56 -8.16
C GLN A 237 8.30 21.54 -8.98
N TYR A 238 7.29 20.87 -8.40
CA TYR A 238 6.55 19.83 -9.11
C TYR A 238 5.33 20.40 -9.85
N TYR A 239 4.58 21.30 -9.22
CA TYR A 239 3.26 21.70 -9.73
C TYR A 239 3.24 23.02 -10.49
N ALA A 240 4.24 23.90 -10.34
CA ALA A 240 4.20 25.26 -10.89
C ALA A 240 3.95 25.32 -12.40
N ASN A 241 4.41 24.32 -13.15
CA ASN A 241 4.27 24.26 -14.61
C ASN A 241 3.42 23.07 -15.09
N ARG A 242 2.58 22.49 -14.21
CA ARG A 242 1.73 21.35 -14.53
C ARG A 242 0.25 21.73 -14.49
N GLU A 243 -0.52 21.16 -15.40
CA GLU A 243 -1.97 21.30 -15.37
C GLU A 243 -2.54 20.54 -14.17
N THR A 244 -3.25 21.26 -13.29
CA THR A 244 -3.82 20.68 -12.07
C THR A 244 -5.22 20.07 -12.28
N CYS A 245 -5.71 20.08 -13.51
CA CYS A 245 -7.06 19.64 -13.90
C CYS A 245 -8.16 20.19 -12.99
N GLY A 246 -8.06 21.48 -12.63
CA GLY A 246 -9.04 22.18 -11.80
C GLY A 246 -8.93 21.93 -10.30
N LYS A 247 -7.93 21.19 -9.83
CA LYS A 247 -7.69 20.97 -8.39
C LYS A 247 -6.96 22.15 -7.77
N HIS A 248 -7.39 22.51 -6.57
CA HIS A 248 -6.67 23.49 -5.75
C HIS A 248 -5.38 22.90 -5.18
N MET A 249 -4.38 23.73 -4.97
CA MET A 249 -3.03 23.30 -4.59
C MET A 249 -2.97 22.63 -3.21
N ASP A 250 -3.83 23.06 -2.28
CA ASP A 250 -4.01 22.48 -0.94
C ASP A 250 -4.61 21.05 -0.98
N GLN A 251 -5.25 20.66 -2.09
CA GLN A 251 -5.71 19.30 -2.33
C GLN A 251 -4.64 18.41 -2.97
N LEU A 252 -3.58 19.02 -3.52
CA LEU A 252 -2.53 18.32 -4.25
C LEU A 252 -1.31 18.03 -3.38
N VAL A 253 -0.94 18.96 -2.50
CA VAL A 253 0.17 18.79 -1.57
C VAL A 253 -0.16 19.41 -0.21
N PHE A 254 -0.14 18.58 0.83
CA PHE A 254 -0.50 19.00 2.18
C PHE A 254 0.18 18.15 3.24
N ALA A 255 0.47 18.79 4.38
CA ALA A 255 0.90 18.08 5.58
C ALA A 255 -0.31 17.40 6.23
N THR A 256 -0.09 16.23 6.82
CA THR A 256 -1.11 15.45 7.52
C THR A 256 -0.55 14.83 8.79
N SER A 257 -1.46 14.38 9.65
CA SER A 257 -1.15 13.65 10.88
C SER A 257 -2.26 12.63 11.11
N PRO A 258 -1.99 11.53 11.83
CA PRO A 258 -3.02 10.52 12.11
C PRO A 258 -4.24 11.16 12.78
N SER A 259 -5.40 10.96 12.16
CA SER A 259 -6.67 11.58 12.54
C SER A 259 -7.59 10.57 13.22
N GLU A 260 -8.71 11.04 13.79
CA GLU A 260 -9.73 10.15 14.33
C GLU A 260 -10.43 9.37 13.20
N GLY A 261 -10.86 8.16 13.53
CA GLY A 261 -11.74 7.36 12.68
C GLY A 261 -13.17 7.91 12.63
N ALA A 262 -14.05 7.14 12.02
CA ALA A 262 -15.46 7.48 11.86
C ALA A 262 -16.13 7.80 13.21
N CYS A 263 -16.84 8.91 13.27
CA CYS A 263 -17.56 9.36 14.46
C CYS A 263 -18.95 9.91 14.10
N CYS A 264 -19.89 9.82 15.04
CA CYS A 264 -21.21 10.43 14.93
C CYS A 264 -21.17 11.82 15.56
N ILE A 265 -21.56 12.85 14.79
CA ILE A 265 -21.70 14.22 15.29
C ILE A 265 -23.17 14.49 15.59
N HIS A 266 -23.51 14.72 16.86
CA HIS A 266 -24.83 15.17 17.26
C HIS A 266 -24.90 16.70 17.26
N VAL A 267 -25.53 17.28 16.24
CA VAL A 267 -25.76 18.73 16.16
C VAL A 267 -27.02 19.07 16.95
N LYS A 268 -26.89 19.80 18.06
CA LYS A 268 -28.04 20.37 18.76
C LYS A 268 -28.53 21.60 18.01
N THR A 269 -29.67 21.50 17.34
CA THR A 269 -30.39 22.67 16.83
C THR A 269 -30.93 23.45 18.02
N THR A 270 -30.34 24.61 18.28
CA THR A 270 -30.94 25.57 19.22
C THR A 270 -32.04 26.28 18.45
N SER A 271 -33.29 26.14 18.89
CA SER A 271 -34.39 26.96 18.36
C SER A 271 -34.07 28.42 18.65
N ILE A 272 -33.87 29.22 17.60
CA ILE A 272 -33.88 30.68 17.72
C ILE A 272 -35.35 31.03 18.01
N SER A 273 -35.66 31.32 19.26
CA SER A 273 -36.91 32.01 19.58
C SER A 273 -36.71 33.47 19.18
N ASP A 274 -37.31 33.87 18.07
CA ASP A 274 -37.43 35.28 17.69
C ASP A 274 -38.13 36.02 18.83
N GLY A 275 -37.35 36.75 19.62
CA GLY A 275 -37.85 37.72 20.58
C GLY A 275 -38.37 38.94 19.83
N ILE A 276 -39.56 38.84 19.23
CA ILE A 276 -40.39 40.02 18.99
C ILE A 276 -41.21 40.20 20.25
N SER A 277 -40.69 40.99 21.19
CA SER A 277 -41.49 41.56 22.26
C SER A 277 -42.37 42.66 21.64
N ASP A 278 -43.66 42.39 21.53
CA ASP A 278 -44.67 43.42 21.29
C ASP A 278 -44.58 44.47 22.42
N HIS A 279 -44.00 45.62 22.11
CA HIS A 279 -44.14 46.84 22.89
C HIS A 279 -45.00 47.82 22.09
N LEU A 280 -46.28 47.84 22.49
CA LEU A 280 -47.27 48.93 22.46
C LEU A 280 -47.51 49.70 21.15
#